data_AF-A0A852MCV6-F1
#
_entry.id   AF-A0A852MCV6-F1
#
_cell.length_a   1.000
_cell.length_b   1.000
_cell.length_c   1.000
_cell.angle_alpha   90.00
_cell.angle_beta   90.00
_cell.angle_gamma   90.00
#
_symmetry.space_group_name_H-M   'P 1'
#
loop_
_entity.id
_entity.type
_entity.pdbx_description
1 polymer ?
#
loop_
_entity_poly.entity_id
_entity_poly.type
_entity_poly.pdbx_seq_one_letter_code
_entity_poly.pdbx_strand_id
1 'polypeptide(L)'
;PEVCLRLEAGPAAAVRSPLAVQNGFLHVLVHSYTAELFMSSLTNLGPFLEDEIIPEVIPMEIEVVDAKITLKDDSPRVYPTSPGPVPVTLAVDHIVVKRRDDGVFYLTGEGSQREKPESVSEEQKVPERALAAPAPGTRGLQLKEVPELQRELQTMKIALAEANMDKARLLQEIRKYNPLFQL
;
A
#
# COMPACT_ATOMS: atom_id res chain seq x y z
N PRO A 1 22.15 -4.75 18.53
CA PRO A 1 21.03 -4.21 19.35
C PRO A 1 19.73 -4.84 18.87
N GLU A 2 18.84 -5.24 19.77
CA GLU A 2 17.54 -5.84 19.41
C GLU A 2 16.62 -4.82 18.72
N VAL A 3 16.79 -3.53 19.04
CA VAL A 3 16.12 -2.41 18.37
C VAL A 3 17.15 -1.37 17.98
N CYS A 4 17.13 -0.94 16.72
CA CYS A 4 17.95 0.14 16.18
C CYS A 4 17.03 1.21 15.58
N LEU A 5 17.31 2.48 15.86
CA LEU A 5 16.60 3.62 15.31
C LEU A 5 17.60 4.61 14.72
N ARG A 6 17.32 5.08 13.50
CA ARG A 6 18.11 6.10 12.82
C ARG A 6 17.19 7.13 12.18
N LEU A 7 17.40 8.40 12.48
CA LEU A 7 16.74 9.52 11.82
C LEU A 7 17.80 10.29 11.02
N GLU A 8 17.59 10.40 9.71
CA GLU A 8 18.46 11.15 8.79
C GLU A 8 17.69 12.34 8.24
N ALA A 9 18.28 13.54 8.23
CA ALA A 9 17.66 14.73 7.65
C ALA A 9 18.69 15.57 6.88
N GLY A 10 18.21 16.40 5.95
CA GLY A 10 19.04 17.27 5.12
C GLY A 10 19.47 16.64 3.78
N PRO A 11 20.39 17.28 3.03
CA PRO A 11 20.67 16.92 1.63
C PRO A 11 21.14 15.47 1.43
N ALA A 12 21.83 14.89 2.41
CA ALA A 12 22.28 13.49 2.34
C ALA A 12 21.12 12.48 2.39
N ALA A 13 19.99 12.86 3.00
CA ALA A 13 18.81 12.00 3.11
C ALA A 13 18.01 11.92 1.80
N ALA A 14 18.30 12.78 0.81
CA ALA A 14 17.69 12.75 -0.52
C ALA A 14 17.80 11.38 -1.22
N VAL A 15 18.84 10.61 -0.88
CA VAL A 15 19.07 9.25 -1.41
C VAL A 15 17.97 8.28 -0.97
N ARG A 16 17.35 8.50 0.19
CA ARG A 16 16.26 7.68 0.72
C ARG A 16 14.91 8.11 0.16
N SER A 17 14.66 9.41 0.18
CA SER A 17 13.41 10.03 -0.31
C SER A 17 13.65 11.51 -0.58
N PRO A 18 13.03 12.09 -1.64
CA PRO A 18 13.00 13.53 -1.86
C PRO A 18 12.47 14.33 -0.65
N LEU A 19 11.43 13.85 0.02
CA LEU A 19 10.80 14.53 1.16
C LEU A 19 11.68 14.47 2.43
N ALA A 20 12.58 13.48 2.52
CA ALA A 20 13.48 13.32 3.65
C ALA A 20 14.49 14.45 3.83
N VAL A 21 14.73 15.26 2.79
CA VAL A 21 15.59 16.44 2.91
C VAL A 21 15.02 17.45 3.90
N GLN A 22 13.70 17.61 3.92
CA GLN A 22 12.98 18.57 4.77
C GLN A 22 12.45 17.90 6.03
N ASN A 23 11.76 16.76 5.88
CA ASN A 23 10.98 16.15 6.96
C ASN A 23 11.75 15.01 7.68
N GLY A 24 12.91 14.63 7.14
CA GLY A 24 13.71 13.51 7.62
C GLY A 24 13.22 12.15 7.13
N PHE A 25 14.08 11.13 7.29
CA PHE A 25 13.80 9.73 7.03
C PHE A 25 14.03 8.92 8.30
N LEU A 26 13.01 8.23 8.77
CA LEU A 26 13.09 7.36 9.95
C LEU A 26 13.31 5.91 9.53
N HIS A 27 14.41 5.31 9.96
CA HIS A 27 14.69 3.90 9.79
C HIS A 27 14.68 3.20 11.15
N VAL A 28 13.89 2.14 11.27
CA VAL A 28 13.80 1.31 12.47
C VAL A 28 14.06 -0.13 12.09
N LEU A 29 14.96 -0.79 12.82
CA LEU A 29 15.21 -2.23 12.69
C LEU A 29 14.94 -2.88 14.04
N VAL A 30 14.05 -3.86 14.06
CA VAL A 30 13.78 -4.73 15.20
C VAL A 30 14.23 -6.13 14.83
N HIS A 31 15.13 -6.72 15.59
CA HIS A 31 15.72 -8.03 15.28
C HIS A 31 15.80 -8.92 16.53
N SER A 32 15.29 -10.15 16.41
CA SER A 32 15.30 -11.16 17.48
C SER A 32 14.73 -10.63 18.80
N TYR A 33 13.63 -9.88 18.71
CA TYR A 33 13.05 -9.14 19.83
C TYR A 33 11.86 -9.88 20.42
N THR A 34 11.92 -10.20 21.71
CA THR A 34 10.80 -10.79 22.45
C THR A 34 10.33 -9.85 23.54
N ALA A 35 9.05 -9.48 23.52
CA ALA A 35 8.49 -8.55 24.49
C ALA A 35 7.07 -8.93 24.94
N GLU A 36 6.71 -8.45 26.12
CA GLU A 36 5.35 -8.49 26.63
C GLU A 36 4.83 -7.05 26.74
N LEU A 37 3.67 -6.77 26.16
CA LEU A 37 3.05 -5.45 26.17
C LEU A 37 1.63 -5.54 26.71
N PHE A 38 1.23 -4.54 27.50
CA PHE A 38 -0.15 -4.44 27.96
C PHE A 38 -1.04 -3.85 26.88
N MET A 39 -2.28 -4.35 26.76
CA MET A 39 -3.27 -3.83 25.81
C MET A 39 -3.52 -2.35 26.05
N SER A 40 -3.56 -1.91 27.32
CA SER A 40 -3.67 -0.49 27.68
C SER A 40 -2.58 0.38 27.03
N SER A 41 -1.35 -0.13 26.88
CA SER A 41 -0.26 0.63 26.26
C SER A 41 -0.50 0.87 24.77
N LEU A 42 -1.05 -0.12 24.05
CA LEU A 42 -1.40 0.03 22.64
C LEU A 42 -2.62 0.93 22.44
N THR A 43 -3.64 0.77 23.28
CA THR A 43 -4.88 1.56 23.16
C THR A 43 -4.69 3.02 23.52
N ASN A 44 -3.76 3.34 24.43
CA ASN A 44 -3.47 4.71 24.83
C ASN A 44 -2.48 5.42 23.88
N LEU A 45 -1.83 4.70 22.96
CA LEU A 45 -0.91 5.33 22.00
C LEU A 45 -1.62 6.22 20.99
N GLY A 46 -2.83 5.85 20.55
CA GLY A 46 -3.64 6.65 19.62
C GLY A 46 -3.92 8.05 20.16
N PRO A 47 -4.63 8.17 21.30
CA PRO A 47 -4.90 9.46 21.94
C PRO A 47 -3.65 10.26 22.32
N PHE A 48 -2.52 9.58 22.60
CA PHE A 48 -1.25 10.24 22.85
C PHE A 48 -0.68 10.94 21.61
N LEU A 49 -0.96 10.40 20.42
CA LEU A 49 -0.51 10.95 19.13
C LEU A 49 -1.56 11.85 18.47
N GLU A 50 -2.79 11.89 18.99
CA GLU A 50 -3.84 12.80 18.55
C GLU A 50 -3.57 14.21 19.11
N ASP A 51 -2.91 15.05 18.33
CA ASP A 51 -2.79 16.48 18.59
C ASP A 51 -3.71 17.30 17.66
N GLU A 52 -3.87 18.60 17.95
CA GLU A 52 -4.64 19.52 17.11
C GLU A 52 -3.88 19.94 15.84
N ILE A 53 -2.68 19.39 15.63
CA ILE A 53 -1.77 19.76 14.55
C ILE A 53 -1.84 18.66 13.49
N ILE A 54 -1.95 19.04 12.21
CA ILE A 54 -1.91 18.04 11.14
C ILE A 54 -0.45 17.58 11.00
N PRO A 55 -0.13 16.29 11.24
CA PRO A 55 1.25 15.84 11.20
C PRO A 55 1.79 15.87 9.77
N GLU A 56 3.01 16.37 9.62
CA GLU A 56 3.72 16.30 8.35
C GLU A 56 4.07 14.85 7.99
N VAL A 57 4.16 14.58 6.68
CA VAL A 57 4.57 13.26 6.21
C VAL A 57 6.07 13.09 6.44
N ILE A 58 6.44 12.17 7.34
CA ILE A 58 7.81 11.74 7.55
C ILE A 58 7.96 10.36 6.88
N PRO A 59 8.69 10.25 5.77
CA PRO A 59 9.03 8.97 5.16
C PRO A 59 9.73 8.05 6.17
N MET A 60 9.35 6.77 6.23
CA MET A 60 9.94 5.83 7.17
C MET A 60 9.98 4.39 6.64
N GLU A 61 10.94 3.63 7.14
CA GLU A 61 11.09 2.18 6.90
C GLU A 61 11.31 1.48 8.23
N ILE A 62 10.37 0.61 8.59
CA ILE A 62 10.41 -0.20 9.81
C ILE A 62 10.55 -1.65 9.39
N GLU A 63 11.70 -2.24 9.66
CA GLU A 63 12.01 -3.65 9.40
C GLU A 63 11.93 -4.42 10.71
N VAL A 64 11.13 -5.47 10.74
CA VAL A 64 10.92 -6.34 11.89
C VAL A 64 11.28 -7.76 11.47
N VAL A 65 12.29 -8.33 12.11
CA VAL A 65 12.85 -9.66 11.82
C VAL A 65 12.86 -10.47 13.11
N ASP A 66 12.28 -11.67 13.07
CA ASP A 66 12.28 -12.64 14.17
C ASP A 66 11.78 -12.00 15.49
N ALA A 67 10.59 -11.42 15.48
CA ALA A 67 10.02 -10.76 16.64
C ALA A 67 8.84 -11.53 17.22
N LYS A 68 8.76 -11.60 18.55
CA LYS A 68 7.65 -12.22 19.28
C LYS A 68 7.09 -11.27 20.32
N ILE A 69 5.88 -10.78 20.10
CA ILE A 69 5.22 -9.81 20.99
C ILE A 69 4.01 -10.48 21.63
N THR A 70 3.99 -10.55 22.95
CA THR A 70 2.87 -11.08 23.73
C THR A 70 2.04 -9.94 24.30
N LEU A 71 0.78 -9.85 23.90
CA LEU A 71 -0.17 -8.88 24.36
C LEU A 71 -0.96 -9.43 25.55
N LYS A 72 -0.91 -8.70 26.66
CA LYS A 72 -1.63 -9.03 27.91
C LYS A 72 -2.72 -7.99 28.14
N ASP A 73 -3.94 -8.44 28.31
CA ASP A 73 -5.04 -7.56 28.67
C ASP A 73 -5.02 -7.32 30.20
N ASP A 74 -4.81 -6.06 30.55
CA ASP A 74 -4.73 -5.53 31.91
C ASP A 74 -6.02 -4.80 32.34
N SER A 75 -7.10 -4.94 31.57
CA SER A 75 -8.40 -4.37 31.89
C SER A 75 -8.91 -4.90 33.24
N PRO A 76 -9.60 -4.05 34.04
CA PRO A 76 -10.19 -4.49 35.29
C PRO A 76 -11.19 -5.61 35.05
N ARG A 77 -11.15 -6.65 35.89
CA ARG A 77 -12.05 -7.80 35.76
C ARG A 77 -13.48 -7.35 36.01
N VAL A 78 -14.38 -7.73 35.09
CA VAL A 78 -15.83 -7.50 35.26
C VAL A 78 -16.38 -8.37 36.40
N TYR A 79 -15.85 -9.59 36.57
CA TYR A 79 -16.22 -10.50 37.64
C TYR A 79 -14.98 -11.05 38.37
N PRO A 80 -14.95 -11.05 39.72
CA PRO A 80 -13.78 -11.52 40.50
C PRO A 80 -13.38 -12.98 40.22
N THR A 81 -14.34 -13.83 39.85
CA THR A 81 -14.14 -15.27 39.64
C THR A 81 -13.95 -15.65 38.17
N SER A 82 -14.02 -14.69 37.23
CA SER A 82 -13.82 -15.00 35.82
C SER A 82 -12.38 -15.43 35.57
N PRO A 83 -12.13 -16.50 34.79
CA PRO A 83 -10.82 -16.69 34.20
C PRO A 83 -10.48 -15.40 33.42
N GLY A 84 -9.30 -14.85 33.66
CA GLY A 84 -8.90 -13.58 33.06
C GLY A 84 -8.77 -13.69 31.53
N PRO A 85 -8.58 -12.56 30.85
CA PRO A 85 -8.33 -12.57 29.41
C PRO A 85 -7.06 -13.36 29.08
N VAL A 86 -7.11 -14.13 27.98
CA VAL A 86 -5.99 -14.97 27.53
C VAL A 86 -5.00 -14.11 26.73
N PRO A 87 -3.69 -14.17 27.03
CA PRO A 87 -2.69 -13.42 26.27
C PRO A 87 -2.66 -13.82 24.79
N VAL A 88 -2.45 -12.84 23.92
CA VAL A 88 -2.30 -13.07 22.47
C VAL A 88 -0.84 -12.91 22.09
N THR A 89 -0.26 -13.89 21.41
CA THR A 89 1.14 -13.79 20.95
C THR A 89 1.18 -13.58 19.44
N LEU A 90 1.80 -12.49 19.01
CA LEU A 90 2.16 -12.22 17.63
C LEU A 90 3.60 -12.67 17.39
N ALA A 91 3.80 -13.64 16.50
CA ALA A 91 5.11 -14.04 16.00
C ALA A 91 5.28 -13.48 14.58
N VAL A 92 6.37 -12.78 14.34
CA VAL A 92 6.70 -12.10 13.09
C VAL A 92 8.04 -12.60 12.59
N ASP A 93 8.03 -13.33 11.47
CA ASP A 93 9.27 -13.83 10.86
C ASP A 93 10.05 -12.68 10.20
N HIS A 94 9.46 -12.04 9.20
CA HIS A 94 10.03 -10.84 8.58
C HIS A 94 8.93 -9.99 7.91
N ILE A 95 8.76 -8.75 8.41
CA ILE A 95 7.85 -7.74 7.85
C ILE A 95 8.61 -6.42 7.71
N VAL A 96 8.41 -5.75 6.57
CA VAL A 96 8.87 -4.38 6.33
C VAL A 96 7.65 -3.49 6.14
N VAL A 97 7.59 -2.40 6.90
CA VAL A 97 6.58 -1.35 6.80
C VAL A 97 7.25 -0.09 6.25
N LYS A 98 6.80 0.39 5.09
CA LYS A 98 7.32 1.61 4.46
C LYS A 98 6.24 2.68 4.38
N ARG A 99 6.50 3.88 4.91
CA ARG A 99 5.70 5.07 4.62
C ARG A 99 6.40 5.88 3.54
N ARG A 100 5.73 6.08 2.41
CA ARG A 100 6.27 6.89 1.31
C ARG A 100 5.93 8.37 1.49
N ASP A 101 6.42 9.17 0.57
CA ASP A 101 6.27 10.63 0.53
C ASP A 101 4.80 11.08 0.37
N ASP A 102 3.94 10.20 -0.13
CA ASP A 102 2.49 10.40 -0.21
C ASP A 102 1.77 10.15 1.12
N GLY A 103 2.50 9.72 2.15
CA GLY A 103 1.98 9.39 3.48
C GLY A 103 1.39 7.99 3.60
N VAL A 104 1.36 7.20 2.52
CA VAL A 104 0.77 5.85 2.51
C VAL A 104 1.73 4.83 3.08
N PHE A 105 1.19 3.94 3.94
CA PHE A 105 1.91 2.81 4.51
C PHE A 105 1.77 1.57 3.62
N TYR A 106 2.90 0.95 3.31
CA TYR A 106 3.01 -0.32 2.57
C TYR A 106 3.60 -1.37 3.48
N LEU A 107 2.96 -2.52 3.58
CA LEU A 107 3.43 -3.66 4.35
C LEU A 107 3.87 -4.76 3.38
N THR A 108 5.10 -5.24 3.52
CA THR A 108 5.66 -6.33 2.72
C THR A 108 6.23 -7.40 3.63
N GLY A 109 5.84 -8.65 3.42
CA GLY A 109 6.48 -9.82 4.04
C GLY A 109 7.46 -10.49 3.08
N GLU A 110 8.39 -11.28 3.63
CA GLU A 110 9.49 -11.92 2.89
C GLU A 110 9.03 -12.93 1.81
N GLY A 111 7.75 -13.34 1.82
CA GLY A 111 7.13 -14.15 0.76
C GLY A 111 6.67 -13.39 -0.49
N SER A 112 6.80 -12.05 -0.53
CA SER A 112 6.40 -11.21 -1.66
C SER A 112 7.61 -10.68 -2.42
N GLN A 113 8.57 -11.56 -2.75
CA GLN A 113 9.50 -11.29 -3.84
C GLN A 113 8.70 -11.20 -5.14
N ARG A 114 8.21 -9.99 -5.44
CA ARG A 114 7.96 -9.60 -6.83
C ARG A 114 9.31 -9.67 -7.53
N GLU A 115 9.40 -10.60 -8.48
CA GLU A 115 10.47 -10.65 -9.47
C GLU A 115 10.74 -9.22 -9.96
N LYS A 116 11.89 -8.69 -9.57
CA LYS A 116 12.41 -7.42 -10.07
C LYS A 116 12.82 -7.70 -11.52
N PRO A 117 12.29 -7.00 -12.53
CA PRO A 117 12.75 -7.22 -13.89
C PRO A 117 14.21 -6.80 -13.97
N GLU A 118 15.07 -7.79 -14.21
CA GLU A 118 16.48 -7.57 -14.52
C GLU A 118 16.57 -6.67 -15.75
N SER A 119 17.03 -5.45 -15.54
CA SER A 119 17.53 -4.58 -16.59
C SER A 119 18.83 -5.18 -17.11
N VAL A 120 18.76 -5.96 -18.18
CA VAL A 120 19.94 -6.35 -18.95
C VAL A 120 20.47 -5.11 -19.66
N SER A 121 21.53 -4.55 -19.10
CA SER A 121 22.45 -3.67 -19.82
C SER A 121 23.30 -4.52 -20.75
N GLU A 122 23.05 -4.43 -22.06
CA GLU A 122 24.05 -4.81 -23.05
C GLU A 122 24.64 -3.54 -23.67
N GLU A 123 25.83 -3.23 -23.18
CA GLU A 123 26.76 -2.26 -23.72
C GLU A 123 27.63 -2.98 -24.75
N GLN A 124 27.43 -2.81 -26.06
CA GLN A 124 28.52 -3.05 -27.03
C GLN A 124 28.31 -2.41 -28.42
N LYS A 125 29.14 -1.39 -28.66
CA LYS A 125 29.90 -1.07 -29.88
C LYS A 125 29.20 -0.87 -31.24
N VAL A 126 29.27 0.38 -31.70
CA VAL A 126 29.22 0.83 -33.11
C VAL A 126 30.43 0.25 -33.89
N PRO A 127 30.29 -0.10 -35.19
CA PRO A 127 30.76 0.83 -36.24
C PRO A 127 29.85 0.96 -37.47
N GLU A 128 29.99 2.14 -38.06
CA GLU A 128 29.36 2.80 -39.20
C GLU A 128 29.66 2.15 -40.58
N ARG A 129 28.64 2.03 -41.46
CA ARG A 129 28.62 2.53 -42.87
C ARG A 129 27.35 2.17 -43.69
N ALA A 130 26.64 3.22 -44.07
CA ALA A 130 26.13 3.55 -45.42
C ALA A 130 25.03 2.72 -46.16
N LEU A 131 23.87 3.39 -46.29
CA LEU A 131 22.96 3.55 -47.45
C LEU A 131 21.67 2.70 -47.58
N ALA A 132 20.59 3.46 -47.88
CA ALA A 132 19.26 3.13 -48.45
C ALA A 132 18.05 2.91 -47.49
N ALA A 133 16.97 3.65 -47.77
CA ALA A 133 15.71 3.80 -47.03
C ALA A 133 14.63 2.71 -47.36
N PRO A 134 13.35 2.86 -46.97
CA PRO A 134 12.77 2.66 -45.65
C PRO A 134 11.71 1.51 -45.64
N ALA A 135 11.51 0.82 -44.52
CA ALA A 135 10.34 -0.06 -44.32
C ALA A 135 9.86 -0.01 -42.86
N PRO A 136 8.56 0.25 -42.59
CA PRO A 136 8.02 0.33 -41.25
C PRO A 136 7.66 -1.08 -40.76
N GLY A 137 8.22 -1.49 -39.63
CA GLY A 137 8.02 -2.83 -39.07
C GLY A 137 8.11 -2.83 -37.55
N THR A 138 7.38 -1.92 -36.90
CA THR A 138 7.13 -2.02 -35.45
C THR A 138 5.98 -2.98 -35.22
N ARG A 139 6.08 -3.79 -34.15
CA ARG A 139 5.02 -4.58 -33.49
C ARG A 139 4.88 -6.03 -33.92
N GLY A 140 5.84 -6.85 -33.50
CA GLY A 140 5.55 -8.22 -33.10
C GLY A 140 5.31 -8.26 -31.60
N LEU A 141 4.04 -8.32 -31.19
CA LEU A 141 3.44 -8.81 -29.93
C LEU A 141 2.03 -8.18 -29.82
N GLN A 142 1.01 -8.98 -29.47
CA GLN A 142 -0.38 -8.57 -29.14
C GLN A 142 -1.39 -8.34 -30.30
N LEU A 143 -1.53 -9.26 -31.27
CA LEU A 143 -2.68 -9.23 -32.22
C LEU A 143 -3.91 -10.04 -31.75
N LYS A 144 -3.78 -10.85 -30.70
CA LYS A 144 -4.86 -11.72 -30.22
C LYS A 144 -5.81 -11.04 -29.22
N GLU A 145 -5.31 -10.07 -28.46
CA GLU A 145 -6.08 -9.36 -27.42
C GLU A 145 -6.96 -8.22 -27.98
N VAL A 146 -6.52 -7.56 -29.06
CA VAL A 146 -7.26 -6.42 -29.66
C VAL A 146 -8.71 -6.79 -30.08
N PRO A 147 -8.97 -7.90 -30.79
CA PRO A 147 -10.33 -8.26 -31.17
C PRO A 147 -11.19 -8.72 -29.98
N GLU A 148 -10.59 -9.34 -28.96
CA GLU A 148 -11.29 -9.75 -27.73
C GLU A 148 -11.70 -8.54 -26.90
N LEU A 149 -10.79 -7.59 -26.69
CA LEU A 149 -11.07 -6.32 -26.01
C LEU A 149 -12.13 -5.50 -26.73
N GLN A 150 -12.10 -5.47 -28.08
CA GLN A 150 -13.14 -4.79 -28.87
C GLN A 150 -14.52 -5.42 -28.66
N ARG A 151 -14.60 -6.75 -28.56
CA ARG A 151 -15.85 -7.47 -28.28
C ARG A 151 -16.36 -7.16 -26.88
N GLU A 152 -15.49 -7.19 -25.88
CA GLU A 152 -15.84 -6.87 -24.49
C GLU A 152 -16.32 -5.42 -24.34
N LEU A 153 -15.68 -4.47 -25.04
CA LEU A 153 -16.10 -3.07 -25.05
C LEU A 153 -17.51 -2.92 -25.66
N GLN A 154 -17.81 -3.65 -26.74
CA GLN A 154 -19.15 -3.65 -27.34
C GLN A 154 -20.19 -4.22 -26.37
N THR A 155 -19.88 -5.32 -25.68
CA THR A 155 -20.76 -5.91 -24.66
C THR A 155 -21.02 -4.93 -23.51
N MET A 156 -19.97 -4.29 -22.98
CA MET A 156 -20.12 -3.27 -21.92
C MET A 156 -20.97 -2.08 -22.38
N LYS A 157 -20.78 -1.60 -23.62
CA LYS A 157 -21.58 -0.49 -24.17
C LYS A 157 -23.07 -0.83 -24.24
N ILE A 158 -23.41 -2.06 -24.62
CA ILE A 158 -24.80 -2.52 -24.68
C ILE A 158 -25.38 -2.61 -23.26
N ALA A 159 -24.66 -3.24 -22.33
CA ALA A 159 -25.10 -3.36 -20.93
C ALA A 159 -25.30 -1.98 -20.27
N LEU A 160 -24.43 -1.02 -20.58
CA LEU A 160 -24.57 0.36 -20.09
C LEU A 160 -25.80 1.06 -20.69
N ALA A 161 -26.10 0.83 -21.96
CA ALA A 161 -27.29 1.38 -22.60
C ALA A 161 -28.57 0.82 -21.96
N GLU A 162 -28.61 -0.48 -21.70
CA GLU A 162 -29.72 -1.16 -21.02
C GLU A 162 -29.91 -0.63 -19.58
N ALA A 163 -28.84 -0.54 -18.80
CA ALA A 163 -28.88 0.00 -17.44
C ALA A 163 -29.37 1.46 -17.41
N ASN A 164 -29.00 2.28 -18.40
CA ASN A 164 -29.48 3.65 -18.52
C ASN A 164 -30.97 3.72 -18.86
N MET A 165 -31.48 2.81 -19.70
CA MET A 165 -32.91 2.71 -19.99
C MET A 165 -33.70 2.29 -18.75
N ASP A 166 -33.20 1.30 -18.00
CA ASP A 166 -33.82 0.86 -16.75
C ASP A 166 -33.82 1.97 -15.69
N LYS A 167 -32.71 2.69 -15.55
CA LYS A 167 -32.63 3.88 -14.68
C LYS A 167 -33.71 4.91 -15.06
N ALA A 168 -33.87 5.21 -16.35
CA ALA A 168 -34.89 6.16 -16.81
C ALA A 168 -36.32 5.67 -16.53
N ARG A 169 -36.58 4.37 -16.73
CA ARG A 169 -37.87 3.73 -16.41
C ARG A 169 -38.19 3.80 -14.91
N LEU A 170 -37.23 3.48 -14.06
CA LEU A 170 -37.39 3.54 -12.60
C LEU A 170 -37.62 4.98 -12.14
N LEU A 171 -36.91 5.96 -12.71
CA LEU A 171 -37.15 7.37 -12.42
C LEU A 171 -38.55 7.82 -12.83
N GLN A 172 -39.08 7.34 -13.95
CA GLN A 172 -40.47 7.61 -14.34
C GLN A 172 -41.45 7.00 -13.34
N GLU A 173 -41.22 5.78 -12.88
CA GLU A 173 -42.07 5.12 -11.89
C GLU A 173 -42.06 5.88 -10.56
N ILE A 174 -40.89 6.28 -10.06
CA ILE A 174 -40.75 7.06 -8.83
C ILE A 174 -41.47 8.41 -8.97
N ARG A 175 -41.35 9.07 -10.13
CA ARG A 175 -42.02 10.35 -10.39
C ARG A 175 -43.54 10.27 -10.41
N LYS A 176 -44.13 9.08 -10.66
CA LYS A 176 -45.59 8.89 -10.49
C LYS A 176 -46.03 9.09 -9.04
N TYR A 177 -45.19 8.67 -8.09
CA TYR A 177 -45.49 8.74 -6.66
C TYR A 177 -44.93 10.01 -6.00
N ASN A 178 -43.84 10.56 -6.53
CA ASN A 178 -43.24 11.80 -6.07
C ASN A 178 -42.76 12.65 -7.27
N PRO A 179 -43.57 13.60 -7.77
CA PRO A 179 -43.29 14.33 -9.00
C PRO A 179 -42.09 15.29 -8.88
N LEU A 180 -41.63 15.60 -7.67
CA LEU A 180 -40.48 16.47 -7.41
C LEU A 180 -39.18 15.70 -7.15
N PHE A 181 -39.19 14.36 -7.28
CA PHE A 181 -38.01 13.53 -7.05
C PHE A 181 -36.91 13.83 -8.08
N GLN A 182 -35.73 14.21 -7.57
CA GLN A 182 -34.48 14.40 -8.29
C GLN A 182 -33.44 13.42 -7.74
N LEU A 183 -32.60 12.90 -8.63
CA LEU A 183 -31.55 11.93 -8.31
C LEU A 183 -30.24 12.65 -7.95
#